data_AF-A0A5C3QR87-F1
#
_entry.id   AF-A0A5C3QR87-F1
#
_cell.length_a   1.000
_cell.length_b   1.000
_cell.length_c   1.000
_cell.angle_alpha   90.00
_cell.angle_beta   90.00
_cell.angle_gamma   90.00
#
_symmetry.space_group_name_H-M   'P 1'
#
loop_
_entity.id
_entity.type
_entity.pdbx_description
1 polymer ?
#
loop_
_entity_poly.entity_id
_entity_poly.type
_entity_poly.pdbx_seq_one_letter_code
_entity_poly.pdbx_strand_id
1 'polypeptide(L)'
;MLNLVHLNNVLRQVVSAPGLLHTAILMTPAGHLISYAAQADSPRPKDEIHVVVGLSVEVWQEERDRGMGVVDSEMGRIAVLAVRNQDVNETEPLMLISLNSSDKVTTEELQTKVGSPWGCLRVWL
;
A
#
# COMPACT_ATOMS: atom_id res chain seq x y z
N MET A 1 -17.14 -8.40 9.05
CA MET A 1 -17.05 -8.80 7.62
C MET A 1 -16.48 -7.61 6.87
N LEU A 2 -15.40 -7.78 6.10
CA LEU A 2 -14.74 -6.68 5.38
C LEU A 2 -15.63 -6.17 4.24
N ASN A 3 -15.87 -4.86 4.17
CA ASN A 3 -16.62 -4.24 3.08
C ASN A 3 -15.67 -3.89 1.91
N LEU A 4 -15.52 -4.82 0.97
CA LEU A 4 -14.58 -4.68 -0.16
C LEU A 4 -14.89 -3.50 -1.08
N VAL A 5 -16.17 -3.15 -1.26
CA VAL A 5 -16.57 -2.01 -2.10
C VAL A 5 -16.09 -0.71 -1.47
N HIS A 6 -16.33 -0.54 -0.17
CA HIS A 6 -15.87 0.63 0.56
C HIS A 6 -14.34 0.71 0.56
N LEU A 7 -13.67 -0.41 0.79
CA LEU A 7 -12.21 -0.47 0.77
C LEU A 7 -11.62 -0.09 -0.60
N ASN A 8 -12.19 -0.60 -1.68
CA ASN A 8 -11.75 -0.23 -3.03
C ASN A 8 -11.96 1.27 -3.30
N ASN A 9 -13.07 1.84 -2.83
CA ASN A 9 -13.32 3.29 -2.94
C ASN A 9 -12.27 4.11 -2.20
N VAL A 10 -11.84 3.69 -1.00
CA VAL A 10 -10.75 4.34 -0.26
C VAL A 10 -9.44 4.26 -1.05
N LEU A 11 -9.07 3.09 -1.56
CA LEU A 11 -7.86 2.94 -2.38
C LEU A 11 -7.90 3.85 -3.62
N ARG A 12 -9.07 3.96 -4.27
CA ARG A 12 -9.26 4.88 -5.40
C ARG A 12 -9.08 6.33 -5.00
N GLN A 13 -9.60 6.75 -3.85
CA GLN A 13 -9.40 8.12 -3.36
C GLN A 13 -7.91 8.43 -3.13
N VAL A 14 -7.15 7.48 -2.59
CA VAL A 14 -5.70 7.63 -2.40
C VAL A 14 -4.98 7.84 -3.73
N VAL A 15 -5.32 7.07 -4.76
CA VAL A 15 -4.68 7.15 -6.08
C VAL A 15 -5.18 8.34 -6.91
N SER A 16 -6.42 8.80 -6.70
CA SER A 16 -7.01 9.96 -7.38
C SER A 16 -6.51 11.31 -6.87
N ALA A 17 -5.77 11.34 -5.75
CA ALA A 17 -5.18 12.58 -5.26
C ALA A 17 -4.17 13.12 -6.30
N PRO A 18 -4.17 14.42 -6.62
CA PRO A 18 -3.26 14.99 -7.59
C PRO A 18 -1.82 14.78 -7.11
N GLY A 19 -1.10 13.90 -7.80
CA GLY A 19 0.28 13.57 -7.47
C GLY A 19 0.58 12.09 -7.61
N LEU A 20 1.04 11.72 -8.82
CA LEU A 20 2.10 10.75 -9.12
C LEU A 20 1.99 9.31 -8.54
N LEU A 21 0.91 8.95 -7.85
CA LEU A 21 0.65 7.57 -7.43
C LEU A 21 0.09 6.79 -8.61
N HIS A 22 0.75 5.71 -8.98
CA HIS A 22 0.24 4.81 -10.00
C HIS A 22 -0.79 3.84 -9.42
N THR A 23 -0.50 3.27 -8.24
CA THR A 23 -1.34 2.24 -7.63
C THR A 23 -1.31 2.28 -6.11
N ALA A 24 -2.40 1.82 -5.51
CA ALA A 24 -2.52 1.53 -4.08
C ALA A 24 -3.05 0.10 -3.92
N ILE A 25 -2.39 -0.70 -3.07
CA ILE A 25 -2.62 -2.14 -2.96
C ILE A 25 -2.81 -2.50 -1.51
N LEU A 26 -3.81 -3.35 -1.24
CA LEU A 26 -4.00 -4.05 0.02
C LEU A 26 -3.72 -5.54 -0.20
N MET A 27 -2.88 -6.12 0.65
CA MET A 27 -2.46 -7.51 0.56
C MET A 27 -2.27 -8.13 1.94
N THR A 28 -2.22 -9.46 2.01
CA THR A 28 -1.78 -10.17 3.23
C THR A 28 -0.26 -10.12 3.35
N PRO A 29 0.34 -10.33 4.54
CA PRO A 29 1.79 -10.47 4.68
C PRO A 29 2.39 -11.63 3.89
N ALA A 30 1.59 -12.65 3.58
CA ALA A 30 1.97 -13.78 2.73
C ALA A 30 1.95 -13.46 1.21
N GLY A 31 1.66 -12.22 0.81
CA GLY A 31 1.65 -11.80 -0.59
C GLY A 31 0.37 -12.09 -1.37
N HIS A 32 -0.72 -12.51 -0.71
CA HIS A 32 -2.02 -12.59 -1.38
C HIS A 32 -2.62 -11.19 -1.59
N LEU A 33 -2.90 -10.85 -2.85
CA LEU A 33 -3.60 -9.62 -3.21
C LEU A 33 -5.07 -9.66 -2.74
N ILE A 34 -5.49 -8.67 -1.96
CA ILE A 34 -6.88 -8.53 -1.47
C ILE A 34 -7.66 -7.55 -2.35
N SER A 35 -7.10 -6.36 -2.58
CA SER A 35 -7.73 -5.31 -3.38
C SER A 35 -6.67 -4.33 -3.87
N TYR A 36 -6.91 -3.69 -5.01
CA TYR A 36 -6.06 -2.61 -5.50
C TYR A 36 -6.88 -1.53 -6.20
N ALA A 37 -6.29 -0.34 -6.28
CA ALA A 37 -6.72 0.71 -7.17
C ALA A 37 -5.51 1.17 -8.01
N ALA A 38 -5.76 1.50 -9.27
CA ALA A 38 -4.79 2.07 -10.17
C ALA A 38 -5.34 3.37 -10.76
N GLN A 39 -4.46 4.24 -11.24
CA GLN A 39 -4.85 5.48 -11.88
C GLN A 39 -5.70 5.19 -13.12
N ALA A 40 -6.84 5.87 -13.25
CA ALA A 40 -7.79 5.61 -14.34
C ALA A 40 -7.21 5.98 -15.73
N ASP A 41 -6.39 7.03 -15.78
CA ASP A 41 -5.83 7.56 -17.03
C ASP A 41 -4.60 6.78 -17.52
N SER A 42 -4.02 5.92 -16.67
CA SER A 42 -2.87 5.08 -16.99
C SER A 42 -2.98 3.76 -16.20
N PRO A 43 -3.92 2.88 -16.57
CA PRO A 43 -4.15 1.65 -15.84
C PRO A 43 -2.97 0.71 -16.02
N ARG A 44 -2.39 0.24 -14.90
CA ARG A 44 -1.36 -0.79 -14.95
C ARG A 44 -1.96 -2.17 -15.28
N PRO A 45 -1.31 -2.97 -16.12
CA PRO A 45 -1.66 -4.38 -16.32
C PRO A 45 -1.68 -5.13 -15.00
N LYS A 46 -2.57 -6.12 -14.90
CA LYS A 46 -2.70 -6.95 -13.69
C LYS A 46 -1.40 -7.66 -13.32
N ASP A 47 -0.59 -8.06 -14.30
CA ASP A 47 0.69 -8.74 -14.06
C ASP A 47 1.70 -7.82 -13.37
N GLU A 48 1.75 -6.54 -13.72
CA GLU A 48 2.58 -5.55 -13.02
C GLU A 48 2.12 -5.35 -11.57
N ILE A 49 0.80 -5.40 -11.30
CA ILE A 49 0.30 -5.33 -9.92
C ILE A 49 0.86 -6.50 -9.08
N HIS A 50 0.93 -7.71 -9.64
CA HIS A 50 1.52 -8.84 -8.94
C HIS A 50 3.02 -8.68 -8.71
N VAL A 51 3.74 -8.06 -9.64
CA VAL A 51 5.16 -7.72 -9.43
C VAL A 51 5.30 -6.75 -8.25
N VAL A 52 4.48 -5.68 -8.20
CA VAL A 52 4.50 -4.73 -7.08
C VAL A 52 4.14 -5.42 -5.76
N VAL A 53 3.20 -6.37 -5.75
CA VAL A 53 2.89 -7.19 -4.56
C VAL A 53 4.11 -7.99 -4.11
N GLY A 54 4.78 -8.70 -5.02
CA GLY A 54 5.98 -9.49 -4.69
C GLY A 54 7.08 -8.62 -4.06
N LEU A 55 7.42 -7.52 -4.73
CA LEU A 55 8.41 -6.55 -4.21
C LEU A 55 7.99 -5.98 -2.85
N SER A 56 6.70 -5.69 -2.66
CA SER A 56 6.21 -5.15 -1.39
C SER A 56 6.37 -6.12 -0.22
N VAL A 57 6.23 -7.42 -0.48
CA VAL A 57 6.46 -8.46 0.53
C VAL A 57 7.93 -8.56 0.89
N GLU A 58 8.83 -8.53 -0.10
CA GLU A 58 10.28 -8.54 0.12
C GLU A 58 10.72 -7.36 0.98
N VAL A 59 10.31 -6.14 0.59
CA VAL A 59 10.57 -4.92 1.35
C VAL A 59 10.04 -5.02 2.78
N TRP A 60 8.84 -5.57 2.96
CA TRP A 60 8.29 -5.76 4.29
C TRP A 60 9.14 -6.73 5.13
N GLN A 61 9.60 -7.85 4.56
CA GLN A 61 10.42 -8.81 5.31
C GLN A 61 11.74 -8.19 5.78
N GLU A 62 12.34 -7.31 4.97
CA GLU A 62 13.60 -6.63 5.29
C GLU A 62 13.40 -5.50 6.32
N GLU A 63 12.30 -4.76 6.22
CA GLU A 63 12.10 -3.50 6.96
C GLU A 63 11.03 -3.59 8.06
N ARG A 64 10.51 -4.80 8.37
CA ARG A 64 9.41 -5.01 9.33
C ARG A 64 9.64 -4.38 10.71
N ASP A 65 10.90 -4.32 11.15
CA ASP A 65 11.30 -3.79 12.47
C ASP A 65 11.11 -2.27 12.55
N ARG A 66 11.08 -1.58 11.40
CA ARG A 66 10.81 -0.14 11.30
C ARG A 66 9.32 0.17 11.16
N GLY A 67 8.48 -0.85 10.98
CA GLY A 67 7.03 -0.73 10.79
C GLY A 67 6.61 -0.21 9.41
N MET A 68 7.56 0.18 8.57
CA MET A 68 7.36 0.71 7.22
C MET A 68 8.65 0.52 6.41
N GLY A 69 8.52 0.21 5.12
CA GLY A 69 9.66 0.09 4.20
C GLY A 69 9.42 0.88 2.91
N VAL A 70 10.50 1.34 2.28
CA VAL A 70 10.43 2.02 0.97
C VAL A 70 11.55 1.51 0.07
N VAL A 71 11.25 1.27 -1.20
CA VAL A 71 12.24 0.86 -2.21
C VAL A 71 12.02 1.61 -3.52
N ASP A 72 13.11 1.88 -4.23
CA ASP A 72 13.07 2.31 -5.63
C ASP A 72 13.20 1.10 -6.55
N SER A 73 12.30 0.98 -7.53
CA SER A 73 12.27 -0.15 -8.46
C SER A 73 11.97 0.29 -9.89
N GLU A 74 12.07 -0.61 -10.86
CA GLU A 74 11.64 -0.36 -12.25
C GLU A 74 10.14 -0.07 -12.34
N MET A 75 9.35 -0.51 -11.36
CA MET A 75 7.92 -0.21 -11.25
C MET A 75 7.65 1.17 -10.65
N GLY A 76 8.69 1.92 -10.27
CA GLY A 76 8.62 3.17 -9.53
C GLY A 76 9.00 2.98 -8.05
N ARG A 77 8.72 4.01 -7.26
CA ARG A 77 8.97 3.98 -5.81
C ARG A 77 7.81 3.31 -5.09
N ILE A 78 8.10 2.34 -4.24
CA ILE A 78 7.12 1.54 -3.51
C ILE A 78 7.31 1.79 -2.02
N ALA A 79 6.27 2.25 -1.34
CA ALA A 79 6.22 2.31 0.12
C ALA A 79 5.24 1.28 0.66
N VAL A 80 5.64 0.57 1.71
CA VAL A 80 4.86 -0.50 2.34
C VAL A 80 4.67 -0.18 3.82
N LEU A 81 3.44 -0.31 4.30
CA LEU A 81 3.06 -0.09 5.69
C LEU A 81 2.27 -1.29 6.24
N ALA A 82 2.57 -1.67 7.48
CA ALA A 82 1.79 -2.66 8.21
C ALA A 82 0.46 -2.09 8.73
N VAL A 83 -0.63 -2.82 8.47
CA VAL A 83 -1.92 -2.63 9.12
C VAL A 83 -1.97 -3.55 10.34
N ARG A 84 -1.95 -2.97 11.54
CA ARG A 84 -1.98 -3.68 12.81
C ARG A 84 -3.26 -3.35 13.58
N ASN A 85 -3.73 -4.30 14.37
CA ASN A 85 -4.69 -4.01 15.43
C ASN A 85 -3.96 -3.28 16.56
N GLN A 86 -4.52 -2.19 17.08
CA GLN A 86 -3.90 -1.44 18.17
C GLN A 86 -4.04 -2.15 19.52
N ASP A 87 -5.04 -3.02 19.66
CA ASP A 87 -5.39 -3.67 20.92
C ASP A 87 -4.63 -4.98 21.15
N VAL A 88 -3.94 -5.50 20.13
CA VAL A 88 -3.22 -6.77 20.20
C VAL A 88 -1.75 -6.54 19.88
N ASN A 89 -0.88 -6.95 20.79
CA ASN A 89 0.57 -6.90 20.60
C ASN A 89 1.03 -8.05 19.68
N GLU A 90 0.44 -8.12 18.48
CA GLU A 90 0.79 -9.09 17.46
C GLU A 90 2.08 -8.69 16.75
N THR A 91 3.00 -9.65 16.65
CA THR A 91 4.26 -9.51 15.92
C THR A 91 4.04 -9.42 14.41
N GLU A 92 3.02 -10.10 13.88
CA GLU A 92 2.66 -10.06 12.47
C GLU A 92 1.50 -9.09 12.21
N PRO A 93 1.57 -8.27 11.15
CA PRO A 93 0.46 -7.39 10.80
C PRO A 93 -0.69 -8.18 10.20
N LEU A 94 -1.91 -7.67 10.36
CA LEU A 94 -3.11 -8.27 9.76
C LEU A 94 -3.04 -8.21 8.23
N MET A 95 -2.59 -7.06 7.70
CA MET A 95 -2.47 -6.78 6.27
C MET A 95 -1.30 -5.83 6.02
N LEU A 96 -0.87 -5.74 4.76
CA LEU A 96 0.06 -4.75 4.27
C LEU A 96 -0.65 -3.83 3.28
N ILE A 97 -0.30 -2.55 3.35
CA ILE A 97 -0.69 -1.55 2.36
C ILE A 97 0.55 -1.14 1.61
N SER A 98 0.46 -1.10 0.28
CA SER A 98 1.53 -0.63 -0.59
C SER A 98 1.04 0.53 -1.46
N LEU A 99 1.85 1.58 -1.53
CA LEU A 99 1.69 2.70 -2.45
C LEU A 99 2.83 2.68 -3.46
N ASN A 100 2.50 2.66 -4.74
CA ASN A 100 3.46 2.77 -5.83
C ASN A 100 3.33 4.14 -6.49
N SER A 101 4.43 4.88 -6.58
CA SER A 101 4.51 6.19 -7.18
C SER A 101 5.56 6.26 -8.27
N SER A 102 5.56 7.35 -9.04
CA SER A 102 6.70 7.69 -9.86
C SER A 102 7.90 8.09 -8.98
N ASP A 103 9.07 8.09 -9.61
CA ASP A 103 10.38 8.55 -9.08
C ASP A 103 10.38 10.03 -8.61
N LYS A 104 9.46 10.84 -9.15
CA LYS A 104 9.28 12.26 -8.79
C LYS A 104 8.71 12.49 -7.38
N VAL A 105 8.06 11.51 -6.75
CA VAL A 105 7.56 11.64 -5.36
C VAL A 105 8.68 11.29 -4.41
N THR A 106 9.00 12.15 -3.45
CA THR A 106 10.07 11.86 -2.49
C THR A 106 9.69 10.71 -1.54
N THR A 107 10.69 10.05 -0.98
CA THR A 107 10.49 9.01 0.04
C THR A 107 9.69 9.57 1.22
N GLU A 108 10.01 10.77 1.69
CA GLU A 108 9.33 11.41 2.82
C GLU A 108 7.86 11.74 2.50
N GLU A 109 7.57 12.22 1.29
CA GLU A 109 6.20 12.47 0.83
C GLU A 109 5.40 11.18 0.76
N LEU A 110 5.99 10.11 0.23
CA LEU A 110 5.33 8.83 0.10
C LEU A 110 5.11 8.16 1.47
N GLN A 111 6.07 8.25 2.38
CA GLN A 111 5.93 7.79 3.77
C GLN A 111 4.84 8.56 4.51
N THR A 112 4.78 9.88 4.32
CA THR A 112 3.71 10.71 4.88
C THR A 112 2.35 10.30 4.30
N LYS A 113 2.26 10.07 2.99
CA LYS A 113 1.04 9.59 2.33
C LYS A 113 0.66 8.17 2.68
N VAL A 114 1.61 7.28 3.01
CA VAL A 114 1.25 5.94 3.51
C VAL A 114 0.89 5.99 4.99
N GLY A 115 1.34 6.99 5.76
CA GLY A 115 0.98 7.13 7.18
C GLY A 115 -0.28 7.97 7.46
N SER A 116 -0.62 8.93 6.60
CA SER A 116 -1.62 10.00 6.87
C SER A 116 -3.10 9.68 6.53
N PRO A 117 -3.46 9.10 5.37
CA PRO A 117 -4.86 8.97 4.94
C PRO A 117 -5.63 7.84 5.62
N TRP A 118 -4.95 6.94 6.35
CA TRP A 118 -5.58 5.76 6.96
C TRP A 118 -6.20 6.01 8.34
N GLY A 119 -6.23 7.26 8.81
CA GLY A 119 -7.00 7.64 9.99
C GLY A 119 -8.46 7.17 9.92
N CYS A 120 -9.05 7.13 8.71
CA CYS A 120 -10.37 6.52 8.51
C CYS A 120 -10.34 4.98 8.54
N LEU A 121 -9.33 4.31 7.97
CA LEU A 121 -9.27 2.83 7.99
C LEU A 121 -9.10 2.28 9.43
N ARG A 122 -8.47 3.06 10.33
CA ARG A 122 -8.34 2.77 11.76
C ARG A 122 -9.68 2.75 12.53
N VAL A 123 -10.76 3.28 11.97
CA VAL A 123 -12.08 3.34 12.63
C VAL A 123 -13.01 2.20 12.18
N TRP A 124 -12.65 1.48 11.11
CA TRP A 124 -13.52 0.47 10.48
C TRP A 124 -12.95 -0.95 10.43
N LEU A 125 -11.71 -1.16 10.91
CA LEU A 125 -11.14 -2.47 11.25
C LEU A 125 -11.13 -2.62 12.77
#